data_AF-A0A9N9EHS2-F1
#
_entry.id   AF-A0A9N9EHS2-F1
#
_cell.length_a   1.000
_cell.length_b   1.000
_cell.length_c   1.000
_cell.angle_alpha   90.00
_cell.angle_beta   90.00
_cell.angle_gamma   90.00
#
_symmetry.space_group_name_H-M   'P 1'
#
loop_
_entity.id
_entity.type
_entity.pdbx_description
1 polymer ?
#
loop_
_entity_poly.entity_id
_entity_poly.type
_entity_poly.pdbx_seq_one_letter_code
_entity_poly.pdbx_strand_id
1 'polypeptide(L)'
;EAKTLPCLLVSFAEKYPRSDLLKHIMGYKPEERQQWRNASANAATKRFTEMAKYFPELTSYHDSLNNYSLCEWHYNQIVAKPSFIKQLNLDEGGRKRLKLSDEKRFADFGTQVEPTSVDFEVQVSLPDPKYELLLERICKLESANRQLLAENKALKKRFNVRFTNQQDRIQSIVEIAEKERSNLYEDITGYSENETNQPRTHPSFISESNRFRARIRSIQFVNPNANNRTFQSISGEWALSEEMKQFSEIACTKRIEFINAKLIKKNSLGAWHPIPITCEEADLQKNDSSLTRPQILSIINSLIPLLGDADRSRFRSLSNKSRDNLMNILQEIRNILANNSSNTNNEM
;
A
#
# COMPACT_ATOMS: atom_id res chain seq x y z
N GLU A 1 -33.22 -2.06 42.12
CA GLU A 1 -32.37 -2.13 40.92
C GLU A 1 -33.03 -1.41 39.77
N ALA A 2 -32.29 -0.62 38.98
CA ALA A 2 -32.83 0.20 37.88
C ALA A 2 -33.19 -0.60 36.61
N LYS A 3 -33.05 -1.92 36.62
CA LYS A 3 -33.14 -2.80 35.44
C LYS A 3 -34.54 -2.88 34.83
N THR A 4 -35.57 -2.49 35.57
CA THR A 4 -36.98 -2.55 35.12
C THR A 4 -37.40 -1.37 34.23
N LEU A 5 -36.58 -0.31 34.15
CA LEU A 5 -36.86 0.88 33.33
C LEU A 5 -36.08 0.84 32.01
N PRO A 6 -36.63 1.39 30.91
CA PRO A 6 -35.93 1.43 29.63
C PRO A 6 -34.69 2.31 29.70
N CYS A 7 -33.67 1.96 28.93
CA CYS A 7 -32.46 2.77 28.84
C CYS A 7 -32.78 4.11 28.16
N LEU A 8 -32.43 5.23 28.79
CA LEU A 8 -32.72 6.57 28.28
C LEU A 8 -32.18 6.77 26.86
N LEU A 9 -30.92 6.38 26.62
CA LEU A 9 -30.30 6.55 25.32
C LEU A 9 -30.84 5.63 24.22
N VAL A 10 -31.39 4.47 24.57
CA VAL A 10 -32.07 3.60 23.62
C VAL A 10 -33.42 4.23 23.23
N SER A 11 -34.17 4.71 24.22
CA SER A 11 -35.44 5.43 24.00
C SER A 11 -35.24 6.73 23.21
N PHE A 12 -34.13 7.43 23.48
CA PHE A 12 -33.73 8.62 22.73
C PHE A 12 -33.38 8.28 21.28
N ALA A 13 -32.68 7.18 21.04
CA ALA A 13 -32.30 6.74 19.69
C ALA A 13 -33.53 6.38 18.83
N GLU A 14 -34.54 5.76 19.44
CA GLU A 14 -35.80 5.45 18.77
C GLU A 14 -36.56 6.72 18.36
N LYS A 15 -36.56 7.75 19.21
CA LYS A 15 -37.26 9.01 18.95
C LYS A 15 -36.49 9.96 18.03
N TYR A 16 -35.16 9.92 18.05
CA TYR A 16 -34.29 10.83 17.30
C TYR A 16 -33.16 10.09 16.55
N PRO A 17 -33.48 9.21 15.58
CA PRO A 17 -32.51 8.31 14.95
C PRO A 17 -31.43 9.02 14.11
N ARG A 18 -31.64 10.30 13.78
CA ARG A 18 -30.69 11.12 13.02
C ARG A 18 -29.81 12.03 13.89
N SER A 19 -29.90 11.93 15.21
CA SER A 19 -29.10 12.76 16.13
C SER A 19 -27.61 12.42 16.02
N ASP A 20 -26.76 13.44 15.93
CA ASP A 20 -25.29 13.28 15.90
C ASP A 20 -24.73 12.69 17.21
N LEU A 21 -25.51 12.77 18.29
CA LEU A 21 -25.25 12.09 19.55
C LEU A 21 -25.09 10.56 19.36
N LEU A 22 -25.91 9.98 18.47
CA LEU A 22 -25.97 8.54 18.24
C LEU A 22 -24.75 8.02 17.47
N LYS A 23 -24.08 8.86 16.66
CA LYS A 23 -22.86 8.47 15.94
C LYS A 23 -21.72 8.06 16.89
N HIS A 24 -21.72 8.62 18.10
CA HIS A 24 -20.65 8.44 19.09
C HIS A 24 -21.03 7.48 20.21
N ILE A 25 -22.34 7.33 20.44
CA ILE A 25 -22.88 6.57 21.57
C ILE A 25 -23.60 5.31 21.11
N MET A 26 -23.70 4.98 19.81
CA MET A 26 -24.26 3.69 19.41
C MET A 26 -23.19 2.59 19.34
N GLY A 27 -23.39 1.57 20.17
CA GLY A 27 -22.62 0.33 20.23
C GLY A 27 -23.18 -0.54 21.36
N TYR A 28 -24.38 -1.09 21.18
CA TYR A 28 -24.96 -1.96 22.19
C TYR A 28 -24.33 -3.36 22.11
N LYS A 29 -23.65 -3.78 23.17
CA LYS A 29 -23.31 -5.18 23.41
C LYS A 29 -24.31 -5.72 24.44
N PRO A 30 -25.14 -6.72 24.13
CA PRO A 30 -25.90 -7.43 25.16
C PRO A 30 -24.91 -8.32 25.92
N GLU A 31 -24.61 -7.96 27.17
CA GLU A 31 -23.93 -8.86 28.10
C GLU A 31 -24.96 -9.29 29.14
N GLU A 32 -25.04 -10.60 29.44
CA GLU A 32 -26.07 -11.19 30.30
C GLU A 32 -26.06 -10.66 31.75
N ARG A 33 -24.98 -9.96 32.16
CA ARG A 33 -24.79 -9.38 33.49
C ARG A 33 -24.39 -7.89 33.43
N GLN A 34 -25.26 -7.04 32.89
CA GLN A 34 -25.07 -5.58 32.95
C GLN A 34 -25.55 -4.99 34.27
N GLN A 35 -24.78 -4.06 34.84
CA GLN A 35 -25.25 -3.20 35.93
C GLN A 35 -26.11 -2.05 35.38
N TRP A 36 -27.22 -1.76 36.06
CA TRP A 36 -28.16 -0.72 35.66
C TRP A 36 -28.21 0.38 36.70
N ARG A 37 -28.09 1.63 36.26
CA ARG A 37 -28.10 2.82 37.12
C ARG A 37 -29.29 3.71 36.77
N ASN A 38 -29.87 4.39 37.75
CA ASN A 38 -30.96 5.33 37.49
C ASN A 38 -30.45 6.53 36.69
N ALA A 39 -31.18 6.95 35.65
CA ALA A 39 -30.81 8.12 34.86
C ALA A 39 -30.92 9.42 35.68
N SER A 40 -31.70 9.43 36.76
CA SER A 40 -31.82 10.53 37.72
C SER A 40 -30.70 10.60 38.77
N ALA A 41 -29.73 9.68 38.76
CA ALA A 41 -28.58 9.76 39.65
C ALA A 41 -27.79 11.06 39.41
N ASN A 42 -27.34 11.73 40.47
CA ASN A 42 -26.71 13.06 40.42
C ASN A 42 -25.61 13.18 39.34
N ALA A 43 -24.76 12.15 39.21
CA ALA A 43 -23.70 12.11 38.21
C ALA A 43 -24.21 12.04 36.75
N ALA A 44 -25.32 11.33 36.52
CA ALA A 44 -25.95 11.22 35.20
C ALA A 44 -26.71 12.51 34.86
N THR A 45 -27.51 13.03 35.80
CA THR A 45 -28.24 14.30 35.63
C THR A 45 -27.31 15.45 35.25
N LYS A 46 -26.19 15.61 35.98
CA LYS A 46 -25.19 16.66 35.68
C LYS A 46 -24.64 16.53 34.26
N ARG A 47 -24.36 15.31 33.81
CA ARG A 47 -23.85 15.06 32.46
C ARG A 47 -24.89 15.32 31.37
N PHE A 48 -26.14 14.91 31.58
CA PHE A 48 -27.21 15.22 30.63
C PHE A 48 -27.44 16.72 30.52
N THR A 49 -27.36 17.47 31.63
CA THR A 49 -27.48 18.94 31.60
C THR A 49 -26.33 19.59 30.83
N GLU A 50 -25.10 19.08 30.99
CA GLU A 50 -23.96 19.53 30.19
C GLU A 50 -24.14 19.23 28.69
N MET A 51 -24.67 18.05 28.35
CA MET A 51 -24.89 17.61 26.97
C MET A 51 -26.09 18.29 26.30
N ALA A 52 -27.12 18.68 27.06
CA ALA A 52 -28.30 19.38 26.55
C ALA A 52 -27.95 20.75 25.91
N LYS A 53 -26.78 21.32 26.24
CA LYS A 53 -26.25 22.52 25.58
C LYS A 53 -25.96 22.29 24.10
N TYR A 54 -25.55 21.08 23.72
CA TYR A 54 -25.20 20.70 22.36
C TYR A 54 -26.31 19.95 21.64
N PHE A 55 -27.14 19.22 22.40
CA PHE A 55 -28.25 18.42 21.89
C PHE A 55 -29.54 18.84 22.61
N PRO A 56 -30.21 19.91 22.15
CA PRO A 56 -31.37 20.47 22.84
C PRO A 56 -32.53 19.47 22.97
N GLU A 57 -32.57 18.42 22.14
CA GLU A 57 -33.54 17.33 22.21
C GLU A 57 -33.49 16.58 23.54
N LEU A 58 -32.32 16.53 24.20
CA LEU A 58 -32.15 15.93 25.53
C LEU A 58 -32.88 16.72 26.62
N THR A 59 -33.14 18.02 26.41
CA THR A 59 -33.83 18.87 27.39
C THR A 59 -35.23 18.34 27.70
N SER A 60 -35.90 17.74 26.71
CA SER A 60 -37.24 17.15 26.86
C SER A 60 -37.30 15.96 27.83
N TYR A 61 -36.15 15.38 28.18
CA TYR A 61 -36.06 14.24 29.09
C TYR A 61 -35.70 14.64 30.53
N HIS A 62 -35.31 15.89 30.80
CA HIS A 62 -34.87 16.31 32.14
C HIS A 62 -35.93 16.10 33.22
N ASP A 63 -37.18 16.44 32.92
CA ASP A 63 -38.29 16.30 33.87
C ASP A 63 -38.76 14.85 34.05
N SER A 64 -38.31 13.94 33.17
CA SER A 64 -38.71 12.53 33.16
C SER A 64 -37.57 11.55 33.41
N LEU A 65 -36.39 12.00 33.86
CA LEU A 65 -35.22 11.15 34.12
C LEU A 65 -35.48 10.02 35.12
N ASN A 66 -36.44 10.19 36.03
CA ASN A 66 -36.85 9.14 36.98
C ASN A 66 -37.51 7.92 36.30
N ASN A 67 -38.01 8.07 35.08
CA ASN A 67 -38.67 7.02 34.32
C ASN A 67 -37.69 6.20 33.46
N TYR A 68 -36.39 6.50 33.51
CA TYR A 68 -35.38 5.86 32.69
C TYR A 68 -34.20 5.34 33.50
N SER A 69 -33.56 4.33 32.95
CA SER A 69 -32.30 3.79 33.45
C SER A 69 -31.16 4.05 32.46
N LEU A 70 -29.94 3.74 32.88
CA LEU A 70 -28.76 3.67 32.03
C LEU A 70 -28.13 2.29 32.21
N CYS A 71 -27.92 1.58 31.10
CA CYS A 71 -27.08 0.40 31.13
C CYS A 71 -25.62 0.82 31.38
N GLU A 72 -24.84 -0.10 31.96
CA GLU A 72 -23.44 0.11 32.30
C GLU A 72 -22.61 0.70 31.16
N TRP A 73 -22.81 0.21 29.94
CA TRP A 73 -22.11 0.70 28.78
C TRP A 73 -22.41 2.17 28.50
N HIS A 74 -23.70 2.55 28.45
CA HIS A 74 -24.13 3.93 28.25
C HIS A 74 -23.70 4.87 29.39
N TYR A 75 -23.79 4.39 30.63
CA TYR A 75 -23.32 5.13 31.80
C TYR A 75 -21.81 5.41 31.70
N ASN A 76 -21.00 4.42 31.31
CA ASN A 76 -19.56 4.59 31.19
C ASN A 76 -19.16 5.52 30.05
N GLN A 77 -19.90 5.55 28.94
CA GLN A 77 -19.65 6.49 27.85
C GLN A 77 -19.98 7.93 28.22
N ILE A 78 -21.09 8.16 28.95
CA ILE A 78 -21.52 9.52 29.30
C ILE A 78 -20.83 10.05 30.56
N VAL A 79 -20.73 9.22 31.60
CA VAL A 79 -20.30 9.65 32.93
C VAL A 79 -18.82 9.36 33.17
N ALA A 80 -18.36 8.14 32.84
CA ALA A 80 -17.00 7.70 33.15
C ALA A 80 -15.94 8.16 32.13
N LYS A 81 -16.32 8.50 30.89
CA LYS A 81 -15.42 9.04 29.86
C LYS A 81 -15.63 10.55 29.62
N PRO A 82 -14.93 11.43 30.37
CA PRO A 82 -15.03 12.88 30.20
C PRO A 82 -14.47 13.41 28.87
N SER A 83 -13.86 12.54 28.03
CA SER A 83 -13.36 12.90 26.70
C SER A 83 -14.46 13.31 25.73
N PHE A 84 -15.67 12.77 25.89
CA PHE A 84 -16.78 13.04 24.96
C PHE A 84 -17.25 14.50 25.02
N ILE A 85 -17.51 15.05 26.21
CA ILE A 85 -17.89 16.45 26.37
C ILE A 85 -16.75 17.40 25.96
N LYS A 86 -15.48 17.01 26.20
CA LYS A 86 -14.32 17.76 25.70
C LYS A 86 -14.23 17.82 24.17
N GLN A 87 -14.67 16.77 23.47
CA GLN A 87 -14.75 16.75 22.00
C GLN A 87 -15.86 17.66 21.49
N LEU A 88 -17.02 17.70 22.16
CA LEU A 88 -18.13 18.60 21.80
C LEU A 88 -17.79 20.09 22.01
N ASN A 89 -17.08 20.41 23.10
CA ASN A 89 -16.62 21.80 23.37
C ASN A 89 -15.62 22.33 22.32
N LEU A 90 -14.99 21.47 21.50
CA LEU A 90 -13.99 21.88 20.50
C LEU A 90 -14.63 22.35 19.18
N ASP A 91 -15.89 22.00 18.91
CA ASP A 91 -16.56 22.32 17.64
C ASP A 91 -17.28 23.67 17.63
N GLU A 92 -17.51 24.32 18.79
CA GLU A 92 -18.04 25.70 18.84
C GLU A 92 -17.02 26.77 18.40
N GLY A 93 -15.73 26.43 18.32
CA GLY A 93 -14.67 27.33 17.89
C GLY A 93 -14.13 26.93 16.51
N GLY A 94 -14.65 27.56 15.46
CA GLY A 94 -14.35 27.25 14.06
C GLY A 94 -12.88 26.91 13.74
N ARG A 95 -12.73 25.88 12.90
CA ARG A 95 -11.54 25.50 12.11
C ARG A 95 -10.22 26.06 12.62
N LYS A 96 -9.54 25.31 13.50
CA LYS A 96 -8.07 25.26 13.54
C LYS A 96 -7.60 24.00 14.25
N ARG A 97 -7.05 23.10 13.43
CA ARG A 97 -6.07 22.05 13.77
C ARG A 97 -5.30 22.40 15.05
N LEU A 98 -5.60 21.74 16.17
CA LEU A 98 -4.94 22.03 17.44
C LEU A 98 -3.87 20.99 17.78
N LYS A 99 -2.63 21.46 17.84
CA LYS A 99 -1.51 20.85 18.57
C LYS A 99 -1.89 20.79 20.05
N LEU A 100 -1.72 19.64 20.70
CA LEU A 100 -1.61 19.60 22.15
C LEU A 100 -0.21 20.11 22.53
N SER A 101 -0.14 21.36 22.96
CA SER A 101 0.93 21.84 23.84
C SER A 101 0.60 21.41 25.27
N ASP A 102 1.56 20.73 25.88
CA ASP A 102 1.66 20.53 27.32
C ASP A 102 1.62 21.89 28.02
N GLU A 103 0.84 21.99 29.11
CA GLU A 103 1.16 22.69 30.37
C GLU A 103 -0.14 23.01 31.13
N LYS A 104 -0.36 22.30 32.23
CA LYS A 104 -1.00 22.89 33.41
C LYS A 104 -0.11 22.64 34.62
N ARG A 105 0.55 23.73 35.02
CA ARG A 105 1.03 23.99 36.39
C ARG A 105 -0.13 23.76 37.35
N PHE A 106 0.08 22.97 38.39
CA PHE A 106 -0.75 23.01 39.58
C PHE A 106 -0.43 24.31 40.32
N ALA A 107 -1.43 25.16 40.47
CA ALA A 107 -1.37 26.34 41.32
C ALA A 107 -1.53 25.90 42.77
N ASP A 108 -0.57 26.34 43.57
CA ASP A 108 -0.53 26.33 45.01
C ASP A 108 -1.67 27.21 45.56
N PHE A 109 -2.58 26.63 46.34
CA PHE A 109 -3.56 27.39 47.12
C PHE A 109 -3.31 27.08 48.59
N GLY A 110 -2.38 27.84 49.17
CA GLY A 110 -2.31 28.02 50.60
C GLY A 110 -3.57 28.75 51.08
N THR A 111 -4.29 28.15 52.01
CA THR A 111 -5.22 28.88 52.87
C THR A 111 -4.96 28.41 54.29
N GLN A 112 -4.48 29.35 55.10
CA GLN A 112 -4.32 29.23 56.55
C GLN A 112 -5.68 28.95 57.18
N VAL A 113 -5.78 27.87 57.96
CA VAL A 113 -6.80 27.74 59.00
C VAL A 113 -6.10 27.16 60.23
N GLU A 114 -6.18 27.90 61.34
CA GLU A 114 -5.66 27.52 62.65
C GLU A 114 -6.24 26.17 63.13
N PRO A 115 -5.45 25.33 63.84
CA PRO A 115 -5.94 24.07 64.37
C PRO A 115 -6.62 24.32 65.72
N THR A 116 -7.95 24.24 65.77
CA THR A 116 -8.63 23.96 67.04
C THR A 116 -8.78 22.45 67.16
N SER A 117 -8.04 21.88 68.11
CA SER A 117 -7.99 20.46 68.44
C SER A 117 -9.33 19.94 68.95
N VAL A 118 -9.85 18.86 68.35
CA VAL A 118 -10.64 17.85 69.06
C VAL A 118 -10.16 16.48 68.58
N ASP A 119 -9.44 15.78 69.45
CA ASP A 119 -9.02 14.39 69.27
C ASP A 119 -10.24 13.49 69.17
N PHE A 120 -10.45 12.90 68.00
CA PHE A 120 -11.07 11.59 67.89
C PHE A 120 -9.97 10.61 67.52
N GLU A 121 -9.50 9.90 68.53
CA GLU A 121 -8.54 8.82 68.44
C GLU A 121 -9.16 7.65 67.65
N VAL A 122 -9.22 7.78 66.33
CA VAL A 122 -9.40 6.65 65.44
C VAL A 122 -8.03 6.00 65.32
N GLN A 123 -7.84 4.87 66.01
CA GLN A 123 -6.70 4.00 65.79
C GLN A 123 -6.72 3.53 64.32
N VAL A 124 -5.99 4.24 63.47
CA VAL A 124 -5.75 3.83 62.09
C VAL A 124 -4.76 2.68 62.15
N SER A 125 -5.29 1.47 61.94
CA SER A 125 -4.52 0.25 61.90
C SER A 125 -3.34 0.38 60.94
N LEU A 126 -2.19 -0.14 61.35
CA LEU A 126 -0.98 -0.28 60.55
C LEU A 126 -1.31 -0.71 59.10
N PRO A 127 -0.68 -0.13 58.06
CA PRO A 127 -0.94 -0.52 56.68
C PRO A 127 -0.66 -2.03 56.54
N ASP A 128 -1.66 -2.78 56.04
CA ASP A 128 -1.49 -4.18 55.67
C ASP A 128 -0.22 -4.30 54.79
N PRO A 129 0.76 -5.16 55.09
CA PRO A 129 1.99 -5.32 54.30
C PRO A 129 1.73 -5.53 52.80
N LYS A 130 0.55 -6.07 52.45
CA LYS A 130 0.10 -6.20 51.06
C LYS A 130 -0.19 -4.85 50.41
N TYR A 131 -0.70 -3.87 51.14
CA TYR A 131 -0.99 -2.52 50.66
C TYR A 131 0.29 -1.73 50.36
N GLU A 132 1.32 -1.87 51.20
CA GLU A 132 2.63 -1.22 51.01
C GLU A 132 3.36 -1.78 49.78
N LEU A 133 3.32 -3.11 49.58
CA LEU A 133 3.81 -3.77 48.36
C LEU A 133 3.07 -3.30 47.10
N LEU A 134 1.76 -3.07 47.18
CA LEU A 134 0.96 -2.56 46.07
C LEU A 134 1.32 -1.11 45.73
N LEU A 135 1.53 -0.25 46.74
CA LEU A 135 1.97 1.13 46.53
C LEU A 135 3.36 1.18 45.88
N GLU A 136 4.30 0.36 46.34
CA GLU A 136 5.64 0.27 45.74
C GLU A 136 5.54 -0.18 44.27
N ARG A 137 4.65 -1.15 43.98
CA ARG A 137 4.42 -1.62 42.61
C ARG A 137 3.79 -0.54 41.73
N ILE A 138 2.84 0.24 42.25
CA ILE A 138 2.23 1.36 41.53
C ILE A 138 3.30 2.40 41.19
N CYS A 139 4.14 2.79 42.15
CA CYS A 139 5.24 3.74 41.93
C CYS A 139 6.22 3.25 40.85
N LYS A 140 6.58 1.96 40.86
CA LYS A 140 7.44 1.34 39.83
C LYS A 140 6.78 1.34 38.44
N LEU A 141 5.48 1.08 38.37
CA LEU A 141 4.74 1.11 37.10
C LEU A 141 4.58 2.54 36.58
N GLU A 142 4.38 3.52 37.45
CA GLU A 142 4.30 4.92 37.08
C GLU A 142 5.63 5.49 36.57
N SER A 143 6.76 5.09 37.17
CA SER A 143 8.08 5.47 36.66
C SER A 143 8.35 4.84 35.29
N ALA A 144 8.06 3.55 35.12
CA ALA A 144 8.19 2.87 33.83
C ALA A 144 7.28 3.48 32.75
N ASN A 145 6.03 3.79 33.08
CA ASN A 145 5.11 4.44 32.14
C ASN A 145 5.57 5.84 31.74
N ARG A 146 6.13 6.62 32.68
CA ARG A 146 6.72 7.93 32.37
C ARG A 146 7.91 7.79 31.42
N GLN A 147 8.77 6.80 31.65
CA GLN A 147 9.90 6.52 30.77
C GLN A 147 9.42 6.13 29.35
N LEU A 148 8.48 5.20 29.24
CA LEU A 148 7.90 4.77 27.96
C LEU A 148 7.22 5.93 27.22
N LEU A 149 6.55 6.84 27.94
CA LEU A 149 5.98 8.05 27.35
C LEU A 149 7.05 8.98 26.78
N ALA A 150 8.16 9.17 27.51
CA ALA A 150 9.28 9.98 27.05
C ALA A 150 9.94 9.37 25.79
N GLU A 151 10.18 8.06 25.79
CA GLU A 151 10.72 7.32 24.65
C GLU A 151 9.79 7.39 23.43
N ASN A 152 8.48 7.16 23.62
CA ASN A 152 7.50 7.30 22.54
C ASN A 152 7.46 8.73 21.97
N LYS A 153 7.57 9.77 22.82
CA LYS A 153 7.64 11.16 22.36
C LYS A 153 8.90 11.41 21.53
N ALA A 154 10.03 10.84 21.93
CA ALA A 154 11.29 10.92 21.18
C ALA A 154 11.21 10.18 19.84
N LEU A 155 10.67 8.96 19.82
CA LEU A 155 10.46 8.17 18.61
C LEU A 155 9.52 8.87 17.63
N LYS A 156 8.41 9.45 18.13
CA LYS A 156 7.47 10.21 17.31
C LYS A 156 8.12 11.43 16.67
N LYS A 157 9.01 12.13 17.39
CA LYS A 157 9.82 13.23 16.83
C LYS A 157 10.76 12.73 15.74
N ARG A 158 11.50 11.63 15.98
CA ARG A 158 12.39 11.02 14.98
C ARG A 158 11.63 10.58 13.73
N PHE A 159 10.50 9.91 13.91
CA PHE A 159 9.64 9.46 12.81
C PHE A 159 9.15 10.62 11.94
N ASN A 160 8.71 11.72 12.56
CA ASN A 160 8.23 12.90 11.83
C ASN A 160 9.33 13.63 11.06
N VAL A 161 10.61 13.45 11.44
CA VAL A 161 11.76 14.11 10.80
C VAL A 161 12.49 13.16 9.81
N ARG A 162 12.17 11.86 9.78
CA ARG A 162 12.96 10.84 9.05
C ARG A 162 13.10 11.04 7.53
N PHE A 163 12.30 11.93 6.94
CA PHE A 163 12.31 12.19 5.50
C PHE A 163 12.41 13.68 5.17
N THR A 164 12.89 14.51 6.11
CA THR A 164 13.02 15.96 5.87
C THR A 164 14.14 16.29 4.89
N ASN A 165 15.16 15.44 4.79
CA ASN A 165 16.24 15.58 3.82
C ASN A 165 16.15 14.48 2.75
N GLN A 166 16.55 14.81 1.53
CA GLN A 166 16.70 13.85 0.43
C GLN A 166 17.71 12.75 0.76
N GLN A 167 18.78 13.07 1.49
CA GLN A 167 19.77 12.08 1.97
C GLN A 167 19.10 11.00 2.84
N ASP A 168 18.25 11.39 3.79
CA ASP A 168 17.57 10.48 4.71
C ASP A 168 16.56 9.56 3.99
N ARG A 169 15.92 10.11 2.96
CA ARG A 169 15.03 9.34 2.07
C ARG A 169 15.80 8.28 1.30
N ILE A 170 16.93 8.64 0.71
CA ILE A 170 17.78 7.70 -0.02
C ILE A 170 18.31 6.62 0.93
N GLN A 171 18.81 7.00 2.10
CA GLN A 171 19.31 6.06 3.10
C GLN A 171 18.24 5.07 3.55
N SER A 172 17.01 5.54 3.83
CA SER A 172 15.90 4.64 4.19
C SER A 172 15.50 3.71 3.04
N ILE A 173 15.56 4.15 1.78
CA ILE A 173 15.29 3.30 0.62
C ILE A 173 16.35 2.20 0.50
N VAL A 174 17.62 2.53 0.73
CA VAL A 174 18.72 1.56 0.74
C VAL A 174 18.50 0.52 1.83
N GLU A 175 18.20 0.94 3.06
CA GLU A 175 17.93 0.03 4.18
C GLU A 175 16.74 -0.89 3.93
N ILE A 176 15.64 -0.37 3.34
CA ILE A 176 14.49 -1.19 2.95
C ILE A 176 14.90 -2.20 1.88
N ALA A 177 15.62 -1.76 0.84
CA ALA A 177 16.05 -2.65 -0.23
C ALA A 177 17.02 -3.74 0.24
N GLU A 178 17.88 -3.45 1.21
CA GLU A 178 18.76 -4.45 1.84
C GLU A 178 17.95 -5.46 2.67
N LYS A 179 16.98 -4.98 3.45
CA LYS A 179 16.15 -5.87 4.27
C LYS A 179 15.24 -6.76 3.42
N GLU A 180 14.61 -6.23 2.38
CA GLU A 180 13.83 -7.00 1.41
C GLU A 180 14.70 -8.07 0.74
N ARG A 181 15.95 -7.73 0.39
CA ARG A 181 16.90 -8.69 -0.19
C ARG A 181 17.25 -9.82 0.78
N SER A 182 17.48 -9.51 2.06
CA SER A 182 17.74 -10.51 3.08
C SER A 182 16.53 -11.41 3.32
N ASN A 183 15.32 -10.84 3.43
CA ASN A 183 14.09 -11.61 3.59
C ASN A 183 13.85 -12.56 2.40
N LEU A 184 14.06 -12.07 1.17
CA LEU A 184 13.97 -12.91 -0.03
C LEU A 184 15.00 -14.06 0.01
N TYR A 185 16.21 -13.77 0.48
CA TYR A 185 17.24 -14.79 0.63
C TYR A 185 16.82 -15.86 1.64
N GLU A 186 16.30 -15.44 2.80
CA GLU A 186 15.77 -16.32 3.84
C GLU A 186 14.62 -17.18 3.32
N ASP A 187 13.67 -16.59 2.59
CA ASP A 187 12.57 -17.32 1.96
C ASP A 187 13.08 -18.37 0.99
N ILE A 188 13.99 -18.01 0.08
CA ILE A 188 14.59 -18.94 -0.90
C ILE A 188 15.33 -20.08 -0.19
N THR A 189 16.11 -19.78 0.85
CA THR A 189 16.78 -20.82 1.64
C THR A 189 15.79 -21.69 2.41
N GLY A 190 14.72 -21.11 2.95
CA GLY A 190 13.65 -21.86 3.63
C GLY A 190 12.90 -22.80 2.69
N TYR A 191 12.69 -22.41 1.42
CA TYR A 191 12.14 -23.32 0.41
C TYR A 191 13.10 -24.46 0.07
N SER A 192 14.41 -24.24 0.09
CA SER A 192 15.41 -25.29 -0.16
C SER A 192 15.52 -26.33 0.97
N GLU A 193 15.12 -25.97 2.19
CA GLU A 193 15.18 -26.85 3.36
C GLU A 193 13.87 -27.63 3.62
N ASN A 194 12.73 -27.12 3.12
CA ASN A 194 11.40 -27.70 3.37
C ASN A 194 10.93 -28.74 2.32
N GLU A 195 11.73 -29.04 1.29
CA GLU A 195 11.40 -30.08 0.32
C GLU A 195 11.68 -31.49 0.88
N THR A 196 10.67 -32.07 1.53
CA THR A 196 10.62 -33.51 1.78
C THR A 196 10.43 -34.27 0.47
N ASN A 197 11.47 -34.99 0.04
CA ASN A 197 11.43 -36.25 -0.70
C ASN A 197 10.75 -36.29 -2.09
N GLN A 198 11.36 -35.66 -3.09
CA GLN A 198 11.56 -36.25 -4.42
C GLN A 198 12.64 -35.47 -5.18
N PRO A 199 13.68 -36.09 -5.75
CA PRO A 199 14.74 -35.35 -6.42
C PRO A 199 14.25 -34.92 -7.81
N ARG A 200 13.51 -33.81 -7.90
CA ARG A 200 13.56 -32.99 -9.10
C ARG A 200 14.82 -32.14 -8.98
N THR A 201 15.95 -32.71 -9.40
CA THR A 201 17.12 -31.94 -9.75
C THR A 201 16.72 -31.08 -10.94
N HIS A 202 16.25 -29.85 -10.68
CA HIS A 202 16.38 -28.79 -11.67
C HIS A 202 17.86 -28.79 -12.03
N PRO A 203 18.24 -29.11 -13.29
CA PRO A 203 19.64 -29.18 -13.65
C PRO A 203 20.27 -27.85 -13.28
N SER A 204 21.41 -27.87 -12.59
CA SER A 204 22.14 -26.63 -12.33
C SER A 204 22.36 -25.89 -13.65
N PHE A 205 22.51 -24.56 -13.63
CA PHE A 205 22.81 -23.79 -14.83
C PHE A 205 23.96 -24.42 -15.64
N ILE A 206 24.97 -24.96 -14.94
CA ILE A 206 26.09 -25.68 -15.55
C ILE A 206 25.62 -26.96 -16.26
N SER A 207 24.76 -27.75 -15.63
CA SER A 207 24.21 -28.98 -16.19
C SER A 207 23.36 -28.71 -17.43
N GLU A 208 22.50 -27.69 -17.38
CA GLU A 208 21.66 -27.31 -18.52
C GLU A 208 22.47 -26.67 -19.65
N SER A 209 23.46 -25.82 -19.31
CA SER A 209 24.43 -25.28 -20.27
C SER A 209 25.21 -26.41 -20.96
N ASN A 210 25.61 -27.43 -20.22
CA ASN A 210 26.31 -28.60 -20.77
C ASN A 210 25.39 -29.42 -21.70
N ARG A 211 24.13 -29.65 -21.32
CA ARG A 211 23.13 -30.31 -22.18
C ARG A 211 22.90 -29.53 -23.46
N PHE A 212 22.72 -28.22 -23.37
CA PHE A 212 22.56 -27.34 -24.52
C PHE A 212 23.78 -27.40 -25.44
N ARG A 213 24.99 -27.25 -24.90
CA ARG A 213 26.24 -27.36 -25.67
C ARG A 213 26.39 -28.73 -26.34
N ALA A 214 26.03 -29.81 -25.65
CA ALA A 214 26.05 -31.16 -26.21
C ALA A 214 25.08 -31.27 -27.40
N ARG A 215 23.87 -30.72 -27.27
CA ARG A 215 22.88 -30.68 -28.36
C ARG A 215 23.38 -29.85 -29.55
N ILE A 216 23.93 -28.67 -29.30
CA ILE A 216 24.51 -27.79 -30.33
C ILE A 216 25.64 -28.49 -31.10
N ARG A 217 26.51 -29.25 -30.41
CA ARG A 217 27.54 -30.07 -31.05
C ARG A 217 26.96 -31.26 -31.80
N SER A 218 25.94 -31.93 -31.27
CA SER A 218 25.34 -33.11 -31.92
C SER A 218 24.67 -32.75 -33.24
N ILE A 219 24.02 -31.60 -33.32
CA ILE A 219 23.47 -31.07 -34.59
C ILE A 219 24.53 -30.34 -35.44
N GLN A 220 25.78 -30.31 -34.96
CA GLN A 220 26.94 -29.66 -35.60
C GLN A 220 26.69 -28.17 -35.93
N PHE A 221 25.87 -27.47 -35.13
CA PHE A 221 25.46 -26.08 -35.39
C PHE A 221 26.65 -25.10 -35.42
N VAL A 222 27.72 -25.39 -34.68
CA VAL A 222 28.96 -24.57 -34.63
C VAL A 222 30.16 -25.32 -35.22
N ASN A 223 29.97 -26.22 -36.18
CA ASN A 223 31.10 -26.95 -36.79
C ASN A 223 31.78 -26.10 -37.88
N PRO A 224 33.00 -25.58 -37.65
CA PRO A 224 33.69 -24.71 -38.61
C PRO A 224 34.18 -25.43 -39.86
N ASN A 225 34.23 -26.77 -39.86
CA ASN A 225 34.72 -27.58 -40.99
C ASN A 225 33.62 -27.96 -42.00
N ALA A 226 32.37 -27.54 -41.76
CA ALA A 226 31.25 -27.83 -42.64
C ALA A 226 31.06 -26.69 -43.66
N ASN A 227 31.81 -26.73 -44.75
CA ASN A 227 31.90 -25.65 -45.75
C ASN A 227 30.60 -25.35 -46.53
N ASN A 228 29.53 -26.15 -46.36
CA ASN A 228 28.29 -26.08 -47.15
C ASN A 228 27.00 -26.01 -46.30
N ARG A 229 27.05 -25.43 -45.09
CA ARG A 229 25.82 -25.29 -44.29
C ARG A 229 25.13 -23.96 -44.58
N THR A 230 23.92 -24.06 -45.11
CA THR A 230 22.96 -22.95 -45.11
C THR A 230 22.80 -22.44 -43.68
N PHE A 231 22.97 -21.15 -43.47
CA PHE A 231 22.88 -20.54 -42.13
C PHE A 231 21.42 -20.60 -41.68
N GLN A 232 21.08 -21.56 -40.82
CA GLN A 232 19.70 -21.92 -40.47
C GLN A 232 19.51 -22.01 -38.95
N SER A 233 18.26 -21.97 -38.50
CA SER A 233 17.89 -22.16 -37.10
C SER A 233 18.32 -23.54 -36.57
N ILE A 234 18.30 -23.70 -35.24
CA ILE A 234 18.56 -24.99 -34.58
C ILE A 234 17.59 -26.09 -35.03
N SER A 235 16.35 -25.73 -35.39
CA SER A 235 15.34 -26.65 -35.95
C SER A 235 15.57 -26.95 -37.44
N GLY A 236 16.35 -26.14 -38.15
CA GLY A 236 16.52 -26.20 -39.60
C GLY A 236 15.34 -25.63 -40.39
N GLU A 237 14.30 -25.14 -39.71
CA GLU A 237 13.07 -24.64 -40.34
C GLU A 237 13.25 -23.26 -40.97
N TRP A 238 14.14 -22.44 -40.41
CA TRP A 238 14.30 -21.05 -40.82
C TRP A 238 15.69 -20.80 -41.37
N ALA A 239 15.77 -20.23 -42.58
CA ALA A 239 16.99 -19.64 -43.10
C ALA A 239 17.25 -18.32 -42.36
N LEU A 240 18.39 -18.25 -41.69
CA LEU A 240 18.80 -17.10 -40.90
C LEU A 240 19.47 -16.06 -41.78
N SER A 241 19.22 -14.80 -41.44
CA SER A 241 19.78 -13.62 -42.08
C SER A 241 21.31 -13.55 -41.92
N GLU A 242 22.02 -13.04 -42.93
CA GLU A 242 23.47 -12.84 -42.87
C GLU A 242 23.86 -11.82 -41.80
N GLU A 243 22.97 -10.85 -41.52
CA GLU A 243 23.08 -9.83 -40.49
C GLU A 243 23.29 -10.44 -39.10
N MET A 244 22.77 -11.64 -38.84
CA MET A 244 22.95 -12.33 -37.57
C MET A 244 24.39 -12.79 -37.32
N LYS A 245 25.23 -12.92 -38.36
CA LYS A 245 26.67 -13.17 -38.19
C LYS A 245 27.37 -12.00 -37.47
N GLN A 246 26.86 -10.78 -37.64
CA GLN A 246 27.35 -9.56 -37.00
C GLN A 246 26.38 -9.04 -35.93
N PHE A 247 25.50 -9.90 -35.39
CA PHE A 247 24.45 -9.50 -34.46
C PHE A 247 24.97 -8.64 -33.30
N SER A 248 26.05 -9.08 -32.65
CA SER A 248 26.61 -8.37 -31.50
C SER A 248 27.06 -6.96 -31.85
N GLU A 249 27.68 -6.77 -33.02
CA GLU A 249 28.14 -5.48 -33.50
C GLU A 249 26.95 -4.57 -33.85
N ILE A 250 26.00 -5.08 -34.64
CA ILE A 250 24.78 -4.34 -35.03
C ILE A 250 23.96 -3.95 -33.79
N ALA A 251 23.77 -4.87 -32.84
CA ALA A 251 23.04 -4.61 -31.61
C ALA A 251 23.73 -3.58 -30.72
N CYS A 252 25.07 -3.61 -30.65
CA CYS A 252 25.86 -2.62 -29.92
C CYS A 252 25.66 -1.22 -30.54
N THR A 253 25.82 -1.10 -31.87
CA THR A 253 25.63 0.15 -32.61
C THR A 253 24.22 0.70 -32.39
N LYS A 254 23.18 -0.12 -32.59
CA LYS A 254 21.78 0.30 -32.36
C LYS A 254 21.53 0.75 -30.92
N ARG A 255 22.11 0.07 -29.93
CA ARG A 255 21.99 0.46 -28.52
C ARG A 255 22.65 1.82 -28.26
N ILE A 256 23.84 2.06 -28.81
CA ILE A 256 24.54 3.34 -28.70
C ILE A 256 23.71 4.47 -29.35
N GLU A 257 23.18 4.24 -30.55
CA GLU A 257 22.32 5.21 -31.24
C GLU A 257 21.06 5.55 -30.44
N PHE A 258 20.39 4.53 -29.88
CA PHE A 258 19.23 4.72 -29.03
C PHE A 258 19.55 5.55 -27.78
N ILE A 259 20.64 5.21 -27.09
CA ILE A 259 21.11 5.94 -25.90
C ILE A 259 21.41 7.39 -26.27
N ASN A 260 22.13 7.63 -27.37
CA ASN A 260 22.50 8.97 -27.81
C ASN A 260 21.27 9.80 -28.17
N ALA A 261 20.29 9.24 -28.88
CA ALA A 261 19.06 9.93 -29.26
C ALA A 261 18.12 10.20 -28.08
N LYS A 262 18.11 9.32 -27.06
CA LYS A 262 17.25 9.48 -25.88
C LYS A 262 17.87 10.35 -24.79
N LEU A 263 19.18 10.25 -24.58
CA LEU A 263 19.85 10.84 -23.42
C LEU A 263 20.77 12.02 -23.77
N ILE A 264 21.34 12.09 -24.97
CA ILE A 264 22.39 13.07 -25.30
C ILE A 264 21.90 14.17 -26.26
N LYS A 265 21.28 13.80 -27.39
CA LYS A 265 20.79 14.75 -28.41
C LYS A 265 19.29 14.56 -28.64
N LYS A 266 18.50 15.62 -28.48
CA LYS A 266 17.06 15.72 -28.81
C LYS A 266 16.75 15.57 -30.32
N ASN A 267 17.57 14.85 -31.09
CA ASN A 267 17.24 14.58 -32.49
C ASN A 267 16.30 13.38 -32.55
N SER A 268 15.35 13.44 -33.48
CA SER A 268 14.50 12.30 -33.81
C SER A 268 15.38 11.09 -34.11
N LEU A 269 15.17 10.01 -33.36
CA LEU A 269 15.65 8.69 -33.76
C LEU A 269 15.22 8.49 -35.22
N GLY A 270 16.16 8.12 -36.10
CA GLY A 270 15.80 7.69 -37.45
C GLY A 270 14.83 6.52 -37.42
N ALA A 271 14.43 6.02 -38.59
CA ALA A 271 13.61 4.82 -38.67
C ALA A 271 14.28 3.68 -37.86
N TRP A 272 13.58 3.16 -36.84
CA TRP A 272 14.11 2.11 -35.97
C TRP A 272 13.65 0.78 -36.53
N HIS A 273 14.59 0.01 -37.05
CA HIS A 273 14.29 -1.30 -37.62
C HIS A 273 14.79 -2.40 -36.68
N PRO A 274 14.02 -3.48 -36.46
CA PRO A 274 14.53 -4.69 -35.83
C PRO A 274 15.74 -5.25 -36.58
N ILE A 275 16.62 -5.97 -35.88
CA ILE A 275 17.67 -6.75 -36.58
C ILE A 275 16.95 -7.95 -37.20
N PRO A 276 16.98 -8.13 -38.54
CA PRO A 276 16.30 -9.25 -39.18
C PRO A 276 16.95 -10.56 -38.75
N ILE A 277 16.14 -11.51 -38.27
CA ILE A 277 16.60 -12.82 -37.83
C ILE A 277 16.61 -13.78 -39.01
N THR A 278 15.59 -13.72 -39.87
CA THR A 278 15.44 -14.59 -41.04
C THR A 278 15.80 -13.88 -42.34
N CYS A 279 16.14 -14.65 -43.39
CA CYS A 279 16.38 -14.08 -44.73
C CYS A 279 15.16 -13.33 -45.26
N GLU A 280 13.97 -13.88 -45.03
CA GLU A 280 12.70 -13.28 -45.45
C GLU A 280 12.49 -11.91 -44.79
N GLU A 281 12.78 -11.78 -43.50
CA GLU A 281 12.75 -10.49 -42.80
C GLU A 281 13.76 -9.50 -43.38
N ALA A 282 14.97 -9.94 -43.71
CA ALA A 282 16.01 -9.09 -44.27
C ALA A 282 15.63 -8.56 -45.67
N ASP A 283 15.09 -9.43 -46.52
CA ASP A 283 14.65 -9.07 -47.87
C ASP A 283 13.43 -8.15 -47.83
N LEU A 284 12.48 -8.40 -46.92
CA LEU A 284 11.36 -7.49 -46.68
C LEU A 284 11.83 -6.12 -46.21
N GLN A 285 12.78 -6.04 -45.28
CA GLN A 285 13.33 -4.75 -44.82
C GLN A 285 14.05 -4.00 -45.95
N LYS A 286 14.84 -4.69 -46.79
CA LYS A 286 15.49 -4.10 -47.96
C LYS A 286 14.45 -3.54 -48.94
N ASN A 287 13.42 -4.33 -49.26
CA ASN A 287 12.34 -3.90 -50.15
C ASN A 287 11.59 -2.70 -49.56
N ASP A 288 11.24 -2.74 -48.29
CA ASP A 288 10.50 -1.64 -47.65
C ASP A 288 11.31 -0.35 -47.57
N SER A 289 12.64 -0.44 -47.42
CA SER A 289 13.51 0.75 -47.41
C SER A 289 13.42 1.55 -48.71
N SER A 290 13.11 0.87 -49.82
CA SER A 290 12.91 1.45 -51.15
C SER A 290 11.50 2.04 -51.37
N LEU A 291 10.53 1.74 -50.50
CA LEU A 291 9.16 2.18 -50.68
C LEU A 291 8.99 3.69 -50.44
N THR A 292 8.14 4.27 -51.27
CA THR A 292 7.69 5.67 -51.13
C THR A 292 6.63 5.79 -50.03
N ARG A 293 6.50 6.99 -49.46
CA ARG A 293 5.49 7.28 -48.41
C ARG A 293 4.05 6.85 -48.80
N PRO A 294 3.55 7.11 -50.02
CA PRO A 294 2.21 6.66 -50.43
C PRO A 294 2.07 5.13 -50.47
N GLN A 295 3.10 4.43 -50.92
CA GLN A 295 3.10 2.96 -50.98
C GLN A 295 3.05 2.35 -49.58
N ILE A 296 3.87 2.86 -48.64
CA ILE A 296 3.85 2.41 -47.23
C ILE A 296 2.46 2.64 -46.62
N LEU A 297 1.85 3.80 -46.88
CA LEU A 297 0.52 4.12 -46.36
C LEU A 297 -0.58 3.22 -46.96
N SER A 298 -0.46 2.87 -48.25
CA SER A 298 -1.35 1.90 -48.91
C SER A 298 -1.28 0.53 -48.24
N ILE A 299 -0.05 0.04 -47.98
CA ILE A 299 0.18 -1.26 -47.32
C ILE A 299 -0.36 -1.24 -45.89
N ILE A 300 -0.12 -0.17 -45.12
CA ILE A 300 -0.65 -0.09 -43.75
C ILE A 300 -2.18 -0.14 -43.77
N ASN A 301 -2.82 0.61 -44.67
CA ASN A 301 -4.28 0.63 -44.76
C ASN A 301 -4.88 -0.72 -45.18
N SER A 302 -4.16 -1.56 -45.94
CA SER A 302 -4.61 -2.92 -46.26
C SER A 302 -4.42 -3.91 -45.11
N LEU A 303 -3.45 -3.65 -44.20
CA LEU A 303 -3.16 -4.51 -43.04
C LEU A 303 -4.01 -4.19 -41.81
N ILE A 304 -4.42 -2.92 -41.60
CA ILE A 304 -5.25 -2.52 -40.45
C ILE A 304 -6.51 -3.38 -40.28
N PRO A 305 -7.26 -3.73 -41.35
CA PRO A 305 -8.41 -4.62 -41.24
C PRO A 305 -8.08 -6.03 -40.72
N LEU A 306 -6.83 -6.48 -40.74
CA LEU A 306 -6.44 -7.79 -40.22
C LEU A 306 -6.15 -7.78 -38.71
N LEU A 307 -6.09 -6.59 -38.10
CA LEU A 307 -5.84 -6.42 -36.66
C LEU A 307 -7.13 -6.57 -35.83
N GLY A 308 -6.98 -6.94 -34.56
CA GLY A 308 -8.08 -6.90 -33.59
C GLY A 308 -8.54 -5.47 -33.28
N ASP A 309 -9.77 -5.31 -32.78
CA ASP A 309 -10.40 -3.98 -32.60
C ASP A 309 -9.63 -3.06 -31.63
N ALA A 310 -8.96 -3.64 -30.62
CA ALA A 310 -8.08 -2.91 -29.73
C ALA A 310 -6.88 -2.30 -30.47
N ASP A 311 -6.21 -3.07 -31.32
CA ASP A 311 -5.02 -2.64 -32.06
C ASP A 311 -5.35 -1.68 -33.20
N ARG A 312 -6.50 -1.88 -33.88
CA ARG A 312 -6.99 -0.96 -34.92
C ARG A 312 -7.11 0.48 -34.42
N SER A 313 -7.52 0.66 -33.17
CA SER A 313 -7.68 1.99 -32.57
C SER A 313 -6.35 2.76 -32.43
N ARG A 314 -5.23 2.05 -32.29
CA ARG A 314 -3.88 2.61 -32.07
C ARG A 314 -3.29 3.22 -33.34
N PHE A 315 -3.74 2.75 -34.51
CA PHE A 315 -3.20 3.17 -35.80
C PHE A 315 -4.11 4.15 -36.55
N ARG A 316 -4.96 4.90 -35.83
CA ARG A 316 -5.76 5.99 -36.43
C ARG A 316 -4.87 7.20 -36.79
N SER A 317 -5.24 7.91 -37.86
CA SER A 317 -4.60 9.17 -38.30
C SER A 317 -3.14 9.05 -38.74
N LEU A 318 -2.90 8.33 -39.85
CA LEU A 318 -1.57 8.11 -40.43
C LEU A 318 -1.17 9.13 -41.51
N SER A 319 -2.13 9.91 -42.04
CA SER A 319 -1.92 10.83 -43.16
C SER A 319 -0.80 11.85 -42.92
N ASN A 320 -0.63 12.32 -41.68
CA ASN A 320 0.32 13.39 -41.34
C ASN A 320 1.71 12.87 -40.92
N LYS A 321 1.92 11.55 -40.90
CA LYS A 321 3.19 10.98 -40.41
C LYS A 321 4.28 11.00 -41.49
N SER A 322 5.53 11.20 -41.06
CA SER A 322 6.70 11.10 -41.93
C SER A 322 6.85 9.67 -42.47
N ARG A 323 7.59 9.51 -43.58
CA ARG A 323 7.86 8.20 -44.18
C ARG A 323 8.47 7.23 -43.18
N ASP A 324 9.45 7.69 -42.40
CA ASP A 324 10.16 6.87 -41.41
C ASP A 324 9.25 6.46 -40.24
N ASN A 325 8.37 7.35 -39.80
CA ASN A 325 7.35 7.02 -38.79
C ASN A 325 6.33 6.01 -39.31
N LEU A 326 5.92 6.13 -40.57
CA LEU A 326 5.04 5.15 -41.21
C LEU A 326 5.73 3.79 -41.32
N MET A 327 7.03 3.79 -41.64
CA MET A 327 7.81 2.56 -41.71
C MET A 327 7.91 1.84 -40.35
N ASN A 328 8.15 2.59 -39.27
CA ASN A 328 8.12 2.04 -37.91
C ASN A 328 6.76 1.42 -37.58
N ILE A 329 5.66 2.09 -37.96
CA ILE A 329 4.29 1.61 -37.74
C ILE A 329 3.99 0.35 -38.55
N LEU A 330 4.42 0.31 -39.82
CA LEU A 330 4.27 -0.88 -40.66
C LEU A 330 4.92 -2.10 -40.00
N GLN A 331 6.13 -1.94 -39.46
CA GLN A 331 6.84 -3.01 -38.75
C GLN A 331 6.13 -3.41 -37.44
N GLU A 332 5.60 -2.45 -36.68
CA GLU A 332 4.81 -2.73 -35.47
C GLU A 332 3.56 -3.57 -35.81
N ILE A 333 2.82 -3.20 -36.86
CA ILE A 333 1.63 -3.93 -37.32
C ILE A 333 1.98 -5.37 -37.73
N ARG A 334 3.07 -5.57 -38.49
CA ARG A 334 3.51 -6.91 -38.91
C ARG A 334 3.91 -7.79 -37.71
N ASN A 335 4.58 -7.23 -36.71
CA ASN A 335 4.92 -7.96 -35.49
C ASN A 335 3.68 -8.42 -34.72
N ILE A 336 2.65 -7.56 -34.64
CA ILE A 336 1.37 -7.93 -34.02
C ILE A 336 0.72 -9.09 -34.79
N LEU A 337 0.68 -9.00 -36.12
CA LEU A 337 0.10 -10.06 -36.96
C LEU A 337 0.87 -11.38 -36.84
N ALA A 338 2.21 -11.35 -36.82
CA ALA A 338 3.06 -12.53 -36.66
C ALA A 338 2.84 -13.24 -35.31
N ASN A 339 2.70 -12.47 -34.22
CA ASN A 339 2.41 -13.00 -32.89
C ASN A 339 1.01 -13.62 -32.78
N ASN A 340 0.04 -13.07 -33.52
CA ASN A 340 -1.30 -13.66 -33.55
C ASN A 340 -1.32 -14.99 -34.31
N SER A 341 -0.52 -15.13 -35.38
CA SER A 341 -0.40 -16.39 -36.13
C SER A 341 0.37 -17.50 -35.40
N SER A 342 1.28 -17.18 -34.47
CA SER A 342 1.98 -18.19 -33.68
C SER A 342 1.13 -18.72 -32.52
N ASN A 343 0.23 -17.90 -31.96
CA ASN A 343 -0.70 -18.35 -30.92
C ASN A 343 -1.78 -19.31 -31.43
N THR A 344 -2.22 -19.16 -32.69
CA THR A 344 -3.22 -20.06 -33.29
C THR A 344 -2.70 -21.48 -33.53
N ASN A 345 -1.38 -21.70 -33.54
CA ASN A 345 -0.79 -23.01 -33.78
C ASN A 345 -0.55 -23.83 -32.49
N ASN A 346 -0.83 -23.27 -31.31
CA ASN A 346 -0.65 -23.94 -30.02
C ASN A 346 -1.97 -24.41 -29.38
N GLU A 347 -3.11 -24.29 -30.08
CA GLU A 347 -4.43 -24.72 -29.62
C GLU A 347 -5.01 -25.92 -30.40
N MET A 348 -4.17 -26.75 -31.03
CA MET A 348 -4.60 -28.03 -31.63
C MET A 348 -4.02 -29.24 -30.92
#